data_AF-A0AAE2XS96-F1
#
_entry.id   AF-A0AAE2XS96-F1
#
_cell.length_a   1.000
_cell.length_b   1.000
_cell.length_c   1.000
_cell.angle_alpha   90.00
_cell.angle_beta   90.00
_cell.angle_gamma   90.00
#
_symmetry.space_group_name_H-M   'P 1'
#
loop_
_entity.id
_entity.type
_entity.pdbx_description
1 polymer ?
#
loop_
_entity_poly.entity_id
_entity_poly.type
_entity_poly.pdbx_seq_one_letter_code
_entity_poly.pdbx_strand_id
1 'polypeptide(L)' 'MCLWLGGAWLNVSIGDCMELRIVYDNEAKLGFKSGWGFSCLLGDHLLFDTGADADVLLFNM' A
#
# COMPACT_ATOMS: atom_id res chain seq x y z
N MET A 1 10.71 -20.08 -1.70
CA MET A 1 10.95 -21.52 -1.92
C MET A 1 10.88 -21.81 -3.41
N CYS A 2 11.89 -22.44 -4.03
CA CYS A 2 11.81 -22.80 -5.44
C CYS A 2 11.04 -24.11 -5.59
N LEU A 3 10.01 -24.12 -6.44
CA LEU A 3 9.28 -25.35 -6.79
C LEU A 3 9.67 -25.76 -8.22
N TRP A 4 10.00 -27.04 -8.41
CA TRP A 4 10.25 -27.60 -9.74
C TRP A 4 8.96 -28.18 -10.29
N LEU A 5 8.42 -27.56 -11.34
CA LEU A 5 7.25 -28.06 -12.06
C LEU A 5 7.68 -28.47 -13.46
N GLY A 6 8.20 -29.69 -13.59
CA GLY A 6 8.25 -30.42 -14.87
C GLY A 6 8.91 -29.70 -16.05
N GLY A 7 9.97 -28.90 -15.82
CA GLY A 7 10.72 -28.25 -16.91
C GLY A 7 11.27 -26.87 -16.59
N ALA A 8 10.79 -26.21 -15.53
CA ALA A 8 11.32 -24.93 -15.07
C ALA A 8 11.31 -24.83 -13.54
N TRP A 9 12.22 -24.02 -13.01
CA TRP A 9 12.22 -23.58 -11.63
C TRP A 9 11.35 -22.34 -11.51
N LEU A 10 10.27 -22.42 -10.73
CA LEU A 10 9.50 -21.24 -10.32
C LEU A 10 9.96 -20.79 -8.93
N ASN A 11 10.28 -19.51 -8.80
CA ASN A 11 10.41 -18.88 -7.50
C ASN A 11 9.00 -18.68 -6.93
N VAL A 12 8.65 -19.47 -5.90
CA VAL A 12 7.42 -19.29 -5.15
C VAL A 12 7.79 -18.69 -3.79
N SER A 13 7.57 -17.39 -3.63
CA SER A 13 7.65 -16.73 -2.34
C SER A 13 6.40 -17.09 -1.53
N ILE A 14 6.51 -18.08 -0.64
CA ILE A 14 5.52 -18.24 0.43
C ILE A 14 5.87 -17.16 1.45
N GLY A 15 5.14 -16.03 1.40
CA GLY A 15 5.32 -14.94 2.37
C GLY A 15 5.22 -13.51 1.86
N ASP A 16 5.03 -13.24 0.56
CA ASP A 16 4.86 -11.85 0.09
C ASP A 16 3.42 -11.39 0.34
N CYS A 17 3.01 -11.37 1.62
CA CYS A 17 1.83 -10.65 2.05
C CYS A 17 2.12 -9.16 1.81
N MET A 18 1.65 -8.63 0.69
CA MET A 18 1.77 -7.21 0.39
C MET A 18 0.85 -6.46 1.35
N GLU A 19 1.44 -5.68 2.24
CA GLU A 19 0.70 -4.84 3.16
C GLU A 19 0.08 -3.66 2.41
N LEU A 20 -1.22 -3.47 2.55
CA LEU A 20 -1.93 -2.30 2.04
C LEU A 20 -2.28 -1.39 3.21
N ARG A 21 -1.73 -0.17 3.20
CA ARG A 21 -2.02 0.87 4.19
C ARG A 21 -2.76 2.02 3.56
N ILE A 22 -3.97 2.30 4.02
CA ILE A 22 -4.69 3.50 3.64
C ILE A 22 -4.06 4.69 4.38
N VAL A 23 -3.57 5.67 3.64
CA VAL A 23 -2.90 6.87 4.18
C VAL A 23 -3.70 8.15 3.92
N TYR A 24 -4.75 8.08 3.11
CA TYR A 24 -5.68 9.19 2.88
C TYR A 24 -7.05 8.61 2.54
N ASP A 25 -8.10 9.09 3.22
CA ASP A 25 -9.49 8.76 2.94
C ASP A 25 -10.42 9.87 3.47
N ASN A 26 -11.70 9.76 3.13
CA ASN A 26 -12.77 10.65 3.58
C ASN A 26 -12.93 10.67 5.09
N GLU A 27 -12.59 9.56 5.73
CA GLU A 27 -12.61 9.39 7.16
C GLU A 27 -11.20 9.04 7.65
N ALA A 28 -10.87 9.47 8.86
CA ALA A 28 -9.56 9.24 9.43
C ALA A 28 -9.67 8.81 10.89
N LYS A 29 -8.77 7.92 11.32
CA LYS A 29 -8.61 7.57 12.73
C LYS A 29 -8.02 8.77 13.48
N LEU A 30 -8.23 8.79 14.80
CA LEU A 30 -7.64 9.81 15.67
C LEU A 30 -6.12 9.89 15.47
N GLY A 31 -5.61 11.10 15.25
CA GLY A 31 -4.20 11.36 14.97
C GLY A 31 -3.86 11.48 13.50
N PHE A 32 -4.78 11.15 12.59
CA PHE A 32 -4.66 11.38 11.15
C PHE A 32 -5.62 12.49 10.70
N LYS A 33 -5.36 13.04 9.52
CA LYS A 33 -6.25 14.02 8.86
C LYS A 33 -7.04 13.34 7.75
N SER A 34 -8.33 13.65 7.65
CA SER A 34 -9.16 13.24 6.52
C SER A 34 -9.20 14.33 5.44
N GLY A 35 -9.62 13.95 4.24
CA GLY A 35 -9.91 14.87 3.15
C GLY A 35 -10.67 14.16 2.03
N TRP A 36 -11.11 14.88 0.98
CA TRP A 36 -11.86 14.23 -0.08
C TRP A 36 -10.91 13.48 -1.03
N GLY A 37 -11.01 12.15 -1.06
CA GLY A 37 -10.24 11.32 -2.00
C GLY A 37 -9.70 10.06 -1.32
N PHE A 38 -8.77 9.40 -1.99
CA PHE A 38 -8.17 8.17 -1.50
C PHE A 38 -6.68 8.13 -1.83
N SER A 39 -5.87 7.54 -0.96
CA SER A 39 -4.51 7.13 -1.26
C SER A 39 -4.11 5.95 -0.38
N CYS A 40 -3.34 5.01 -0.94
CA CYS A 40 -2.80 3.90 -0.17
C CYS A 40 -1.35 3.59 -0.55
N LEU A 41 -0.58 3.12 0.43
CA LEU A 41 0.79 2.66 0.25
C LEU A 41 0.77 1.12 0.24
N LEU A 42 1.26 0.55 -0.87
CA LEU A 42 1.42 -0.89 -1.05
C LEU A 42 2.88 -1.27 -0.74
N GLY A 43 3.07 -2.08 0.30
CA GLY A 43 4.38 -2.28 0.92
C GLY A 43 4.94 -0.96 1.44
N ASP A 44 6.18 -0.66 1.07
CA ASP A 44 6.89 0.57 1.50
C ASP A 44 7.26 1.50 0.34
N HIS A 45 6.90 1.16 -0.90
CA HIS A 45 7.51 1.80 -2.08
C HIS A 45 6.52 2.24 -3.16
N LEU A 46 5.28 1.74 -3.13
CA LEU A 46 4.29 2.07 -4.16
C LEU A 46 3.12 2.83 -3.54
N LEU A 47 3.14 4.15 -3.70
CA LEU A 47 2.01 5.00 -3.38
C LEU A 47 1.03 5.00 -4.56
N PHE A 48 -0.22 4.61 -4.29
CA PHE A 48 -1.32 4.67 -5.24
C PHE A 48 -2.20 5.89 -4.92
N ASP A 49 -2.38 6.74 -5.93
CA ASP A 49 -3.10 8.02 -5.87
C ASP A 49 -2.52 9.00 -4.84
N THR A 50 -2.97 10.25 -4.85
CA THR A 50 -2.48 11.31 -3.94
C THR A 50 -3.60 12.11 -3.26
N GLY A 51 -4.85 11.70 -3.44
CA GLY A 51 -5.99 12.42 -2.87
C GLY A 51 -6.12 13.84 -3.43
N ALA A 52 -6.90 14.69 -2.76
CA ALA A 52 -7.12 16.08 -3.19
C ALA A 52 -6.18 17.12 -2.54
N ASP A 53 -5.47 16.75 -1.47
CA ASP A 53 -4.64 17.67 -0.67
C ASP A 53 -3.31 17.01 -0.30
N ALA A 54 -2.23 17.53 -0.86
CA ALA A 54 -0.87 17.00 -0.65
C ALA A 54 -0.37 17.21 0.78
N ASP A 55 -0.77 18.27 1.47
CA ASP A 55 -0.32 18.54 2.85
C ASP A 55 -0.97 17.57 3.84
N VAL A 56 -2.23 17.19 3.60
CA VAL A 56 -2.93 16.14 4.36
C VAL A 56 -2.27 14.78 4.11
N LEU A 57 -1.95 14.45 2.86
CA LEU A 57 -1.24 13.22 2.52
C LEU A 57 0.14 13.14 3.18
N LEU A 58 0.94 14.21 3.08
CA LEU A 58 2.27 14.29 3.70
C LEU A 58 2.23 14.23 5.24
N PHE A 59 1.15 14.72 5.86
CA PHE A 59 0.98 14.61 7.30
C PHE A 59 0.67 13.18 7.75
N ASN A 60 -0.03 12.40 6.92
CA ASN A 60 -0.47 11.04 7.25
C ASN A 60 0.56 9.94 6.93
N MET A 61 1.51 10.20 6.02
CA MET A 61 2.59 9.27 5.63
C MET A 61 3.80 9.36 6.56
#